data_AF-A0A7S3E3K3-F1
#
_entry.id   AF-A0A7S3E3K3-F1
#
_cell.length_a   1.000
_cell.length_b   1.000
_cell.length_c   1.000
_cell.angle_alpha   90.00
_cell.angle_beta   90.00
_cell.angle_gamma   90.00
#
_symmetry.space_group_name_H-M   'P 1'
#
loop_
_entity.id
_entity.type
_entity.pdbx_description
1 polymer ?
#
loop_
_entity_poly.entity_id
_entity_poly.type
_entity_poly.pdbx_seq_one_letter_code
_entity_poly.pdbx_strand_id
1 'polypeptide(L)'
;GGLALVGHCLNRHTSLPQTARTVVKRHGIPNIDLIRTYLGLITLGKSDFEAVESARTDPFFKDAMGIKQSPSSAQLRQRFDEDAQALTPLLEDASCEFLKSVEAPVSPLKMGHVALDMDVF
;
A
#
# COMPACT_ATOMS: atom_id res chain seq x y z
N GLY A 1 -8.21 10.24 11.16
CA GLY A 1 -7.09 11.10 10.77
C GLY A 1 -6.06 10.35 9.95
N GLY A 2 -5.27 9.47 10.57
CA GLY A 2 -4.13 8.80 9.91
C GLY A 2 -4.45 8.03 8.63
N LEU A 3 -5.56 7.28 8.58
CA LEU A 3 -5.92 6.50 7.38
C LEU A 3 -6.12 7.37 6.14
N ALA A 4 -6.82 8.51 6.28
CA ALA A 4 -7.04 9.44 5.17
C ALA A 4 -5.73 10.12 4.73
N LEU A 5 -4.80 10.36 5.65
CA LEU A 5 -3.47 10.86 5.31
C LEU A 5 -2.68 9.82 4.50
N VAL A 6 -2.66 8.56 4.94
CA VAL A 6 -1.98 7.47 4.21
C VAL A 6 -2.60 7.29 2.82
N GLY A 7 -3.93 7.28 2.74
CA GLY A 7 -4.63 7.24 1.45
C GLY A 7 -4.27 8.45 0.56
N HIS A 8 -4.16 9.66 1.12
CA HIS A 8 -3.71 10.83 0.38
C HIS A 8 -2.28 10.67 -0.14
N CYS A 9 -1.34 10.26 0.73
CA CYS A 9 0.05 9.98 0.37
C CYS A 9 0.14 8.99 -0.79
N LEU A 10 -0.51 7.83 -0.67
CA LEU A 10 -0.53 6.81 -1.69
C LEU A 10 -1.12 7.33 -3.02
N ASN A 11 -2.25 8.03 -2.95
CA ASN A 11 -3.02 8.40 -4.14
C ASN A 11 -2.54 9.67 -4.84
N ARG A 12 -1.71 10.50 -4.19
CA ARG A 12 -1.23 11.78 -4.73
C ARG A 12 0.28 11.88 -4.90
N HIS A 13 1.04 11.14 -4.09
CA HIS A 13 2.50 11.22 -4.06
C HIS A 13 3.18 9.95 -4.61
N THR A 14 2.41 9.03 -5.21
CA THR A 14 2.94 7.86 -5.89
C THR A 14 2.24 7.62 -7.23
N SER A 15 2.98 7.02 -8.15
CA SER A 15 2.52 6.50 -9.44
C SER A 15 1.92 5.09 -9.31
N LEU A 16 1.81 4.55 -8.09
CA LEU A 16 1.32 3.19 -7.83
C LEU A 16 -0.06 2.90 -8.45
N PRO A 17 -1.04 3.83 -8.46
CA PRO A 17 -2.32 3.59 -9.15
C PRO A 17 -2.20 3.36 -10.66
N GLN A 18 -1.15 3.89 -11.29
CA GLN A 18 -0.82 3.72 -12.70
C GLN A 18 0.03 2.47 -12.91
N THR A 19 1.11 2.30 -12.14
CA THR A 19 2.02 1.15 -12.29
C THR A 19 1.35 -0.17 -11.91
N ALA A 20 0.43 -0.20 -10.94
CA ALA A 20 -0.32 -1.43 -10.60
C ALA A 20 -1.16 -1.99 -11.77
N ARG A 21 -1.39 -1.21 -12.84
CA ARG A 21 -2.08 -1.66 -14.06
C ARG A 21 -1.19 -2.47 -15.01
N THR A 22 0.14 -2.42 -14.83
CA THR A 22 1.08 -3.19 -15.66
C THR A 22 1.08 -4.67 -15.29
N VAL A 23 0.70 -4.99 -14.05
CA VAL A 23 0.51 -6.37 -13.59
C VAL A 23 -0.83 -6.89 -14.10
N VAL A 24 -0.79 -8.01 -14.81
CA VAL A 24 -1.98 -8.62 -15.43
C VAL A 24 -3.01 -8.94 -14.35
N LYS A 25 -4.18 -8.32 -14.48
CA LYS A 25 -5.34 -8.61 -13.62
C LYS A 25 -5.95 -9.94 -14.07
N ARG A 26 -6.04 -10.92 -13.16
CA ARG A 26 -6.71 -12.20 -13.49
C ARG A 26 -8.23 -12.05 -13.53
N HIS A 27 -8.88 -11.52 -12.49
CA HIS A 27 -10.33 -11.27 -12.50
C HIS A 27 -10.78 -10.14 -11.54
N GLY A 28 -11.92 -9.51 -11.85
CA GLY A 28 -12.74 -8.74 -10.91
C GLY A 28 -12.15 -7.41 -10.42
N ILE A 29 -11.24 -7.49 -9.44
CA ILE A 29 -10.78 -6.36 -8.62
C ILE A 29 -9.45 -5.80 -9.16
N PRO A 30 -9.30 -4.47 -9.32
CA PRO A 30 -8.03 -3.86 -9.70
C PRO A 30 -6.92 -4.10 -8.65
N ASN A 31 -5.68 -4.30 -9.08
CA ASN A 31 -4.53 -4.50 -8.17
C ASN A 31 -4.37 -3.36 -7.18
N ILE A 32 -4.59 -2.12 -7.61
CA ILE A 32 -4.52 -0.96 -6.73
C ILE A 32 -5.54 -1.02 -5.58
N ASP A 33 -6.73 -1.60 -5.81
CA ASP A 33 -7.73 -1.74 -4.75
C ASP A 33 -7.34 -2.84 -3.75
N LEU A 34 -6.64 -3.90 -4.19
CA LEU A 34 -6.05 -4.90 -3.30
C LEU A 34 -4.97 -4.27 -2.41
N ILE A 35 -4.04 -3.54 -3.02
CA ILE A 35 -2.93 -2.85 -2.33
C ILE A 35 -3.49 -1.85 -1.32
N ARG A 36 -4.41 -0.96 -1.74
CA ARG A 36 -5.04 0.03 -0.87
C ARG A 36 -5.74 -0.61 0.31
N THR A 37 -6.45 -1.71 0.06
CA THR A 37 -7.17 -2.42 1.10
C THR A 37 -6.21 -2.97 2.14
N TYR A 38 -5.18 -3.71 1.72
CA TYR A 38 -4.25 -4.30 2.69
C TYR A 38 -3.38 -3.26 3.38
N LEU A 39 -2.85 -2.26 2.66
CA LEU A 39 -2.10 -1.17 3.27
C LEU A 39 -2.95 -0.42 4.31
N GLY A 40 -4.23 -0.17 4.01
CA GLY A 40 -5.16 0.43 4.95
C GLY A 40 -5.33 -0.39 6.23
N LEU A 41 -5.42 -1.73 6.12
CA LEU A 41 -5.48 -2.63 7.27
C LEU A 41 -4.19 -2.58 8.11
N ILE A 42 -3.03 -2.62 7.47
CA ILE A 42 -1.73 -2.51 8.14
C ILE A 42 -1.60 -1.18 8.88
N THR A 43 -2.09 -0.09 8.29
CA THR A 43 -2.13 1.24 8.93
C THR A 43 -2.98 1.25 10.21
N LEU A 44 -3.97 0.37 10.30
CA LEU A 44 -4.81 0.17 11.48
C LEU A 44 -4.25 -0.88 12.46
N GLY A 45 -3.04 -1.39 12.22
CA GLY A 45 -2.42 -2.44 13.03
C GLY A 45 -3.03 -3.83 12.82
N LYS A 46 -3.73 -4.06 11.70
CA LYS A 46 -4.36 -5.34 11.37
C LYS A 46 -3.62 -5.98 10.19
N SER A 47 -2.87 -7.05 10.46
CA SER A 47 -2.12 -7.79 9.43
C SER A 47 -2.83 -9.04 8.90
N ASP A 48 -3.85 -9.53 9.62
CA ASP A 48 -4.65 -10.67 9.18
C ASP A 48 -5.60 -10.28 8.03
N PHE A 49 -5.66 -11.11 7.00
CA PHE A 49 -6.58 -10.95 5.88
C PHE A 49 -8.04 -10.96 6.31
N GLU A 50 -8.41 -11.67 7.39
CA GLU A 50 -9.80 -11.69 7.90
C GLU A 50 -10.28 -10.30 8.34
N ALA A 51 -9.37 -9.39 8.69
CA ALA A 51 -9.71 -8.03 9.08
C ALA A 51 -10.47 -7.27 7.97
N VAL A 52 -10.28 -7.64 6.70
CA VAL A 52 -10.95 -7.02 5.56
C VAL A 52 -12.46 -7.17 5.61
N GLU A 53 -13.00 -8.22 6.22
CA GLU A 53 -14.44 -8.47 6.22
C GLU A 53 -15.20 -7.35 6.94
N SER A 54 -14.58 -6.79 7.99
CA SER A 54 -15.10 -5.59 8.67
C SER A 54 -14.86 -4.30 7.90
N ALA A 55 -13.74 -4.19 7.18
CA ALA A 55 -13.35 -2.96 6.48
C ALA A 55 -14.03 -2.79 5.11
N ARG A 56 -14.41 -3.89 4.43
CA ARG A 56 -14.99 -3.85 3.08
C ARG A 56 -16.39 -3.24 3.04
N THR A 57 -17.08 -3.20 4.18
CA THR A 57 -18.39 -2.57 4.34
C THR A 57 -18.32 -1.17 4.94
N ASP A 58 -17.13 -0.74 5.40
CA ASP A 58 -16.91 0.58 6.00
C ASP A 58 -16.75 1.66 4.90
N PRO A 59 -17.69 2.61 4.77
CA PRO A 59 -17.60 3.67 3.77
C PRO A 59 -16.40 4.59 3.99
N PHE A 60 -16.08 4.91 5.24
CA PHE A 60 -14.96 5.79 5.56
C PHE A 60 -13.64 5.13 5.19
N PHE A 61 -13.47 3.84 5.47
CA PHE A 61 -12.27 3.10 5.08
C PHE A 61 -12.06 3.14 3.57
N LYS A 62 -13.13 2.89 2.80
CA LYS A 62 -13.10 2.89 1.34
C LYS A 62 -12.77 4.27 0.78
N ASP A 63 -13.45 5.31 1.27
CA ASP A 63 -13.25 6.68 0.81
C ASP A 63 -11.86 7.19 1.17
N ALA A 64 -11.40 6.95 2.40
CA ALA A 64 -10.08 7.34 2.88
C ALA A 64 -8.97 6.72 2.01
N MET A 65 -9.08 5.45 1.66
CA MET A 65 -8.08 4.75 0.86
C MET A 65 -8.27 4.92 -0.66
N GLY A 66 -9.44 5.37 -1.12
CA GLY A 66 -9.78 5.47 -2.54
C GLY A 66 -10.11 4.12 -3.19
N ILE A 67 -10.72 3.20 -2.43
CA ILE A 67 -11.08 1.84 -2.87
C ILE A 67 -12.42 1.87 -3.58
N LYS A 68 -12.45 1.42 -4.84
CA LYS A 68 -13.70 1.31 -5.61
C LYS A 68 -14.35 -0.06 -5.45
N GLN A 69 -13.55 -1.12 -5.45
CA GLN A 69 -14.00 -2.49 -5.27
C GLN A 69 -13.27 -3.14 -4.11
N SER A 70 -14.02 -3.51 -3.07
CA SER A 70 -13.44 -4.09 -1.86
C SER A 70 -13.38 -5.63 -1.99
N PRO A 71 -12.19 -6.24 -1.84
CA PRO A 71 -12.03 -7.69 -1.85
C PRO A 71 -12.55 -8.35 -0.57
N SER A 72 -12.86 -9.64 -0.65
CA SER A 72 -13.00 -10.52 0.52
C SER A 72 -11.63 -11.00 1.03
N SER A 73 -11.61 -11.58 2.23
CA SER A 73 -10.40 -12.17 2.82
C SER A 73 -9.77 -13.21 1.88
N ALA A 74 -10.60 -14.11 1.36
CA ALA A 74 -10.17 -15.15 0.42
C ALA A 74 -9.57 -14.57 -0.87
N GLN A 75 -10.19 -13.51 -1.42
CA GLN A 75 -9.67 -12.85 -2.62
C GLN A 75 -8.33 -12.17 -2.37
N LEU A 76 -8.15 -11.50 -1.23
CA LEU A 76 -6.86 -10.88 -0.87
C LEU A 76 -5.76 -11.93 -0.77
N ARG A 77 -6.00 -12.99 0.00
CA ARG A 77 -5.04 -14.06 0.23
C ARG A 77 -4.61 -14.70 -1.10
N GLN A 78 -5.59 -15.15 -1.88
CA GLN A 78 -5.33 -15.76 -3.17
C GLN A 78 -4.54 -14.82 -4.11
N ARG A 79 -4.94 -13.56 -4.22
CA ARG A 79 -4.30 -12.63 -5.16
C ARG A 79 -2.88 -12.27 -4.74
N PHE A 80 -2.58 -12.19 -3.45
CA PHE A 80 -1.21 -11.97 -3.00
C PHE A 80 -0.35 -13.22 -3.12
N ASP A 81 -0.86 -14.41 -2.83
CA ASP A 81 -0.13 -15.66 -3.05
C ASP A 81 0.29 -15.80 -4.54
N GLU A 82 -0.57 -15.35 -5.46
CA GLU A 82 -0.32 -15.44 -6.90
C GLU A 82 0.52 -14.28 -7.46
N ASP A 83 0.26 -13.04 -7.05
CA ASP A 83 0.81 -11.84 -7.69
C ASP A 83 1.90 -11.12 -6.87
N ALA A 84 2.23 -11.58 -5.65
CA ALA A 84 3.17 -10.88 -4.76
C ALA A 84 4.50 -10.55 -5.44
N GLN A 85 5.11 -11.51 -6.16
CA GLN A 85 6.38 -11.30 -6.85
C GLN A 85 6.33 -10.15 -7.87
N ALA A 86 5.18 -9.92 -8.49
CA ALA A 86 4.99 -8.85 -9.47
C ALA A 86 4.60 -7.51 -8.81
N LEU A 87 3.97 -7.55 -7.64
CA LEU A 87 3.51 -6.36 -6.92
C LEU A 87 4.57 -5.75 -6.01
N THR A 88 5.46 -6.56 -5.41
CA THR A 88 6.49 -6.09 -4.48
C THR A 88 7.40 -5.02 -5.09
N PRO A 89 7.96 -5.18 -6.30
CA PRO A 89 8.83 -4.14 -6.88
C PRO A 89 8.08 -2.81 -7.08
N LEU A 90 6.78 -2.86 -7.38
CA LEU A 90 5.97 -1.66 -7.54
C LEU A 90 5.81 -0.89 -6.21
N LEU A 91 5.72 -1.62 -5.09
CA LEU A 91 5.65 -1.03 -3.75
C LEU A 91 6.99 -0.43 -3.31
N GLU A 92 8.10 -1.08 -3.63
CA GLU A 92 9.45 -0.57 -3.37
C GLU A 92 9.70 0.75 -4.12
N ASP A 93 9.37 0.78 -5.42
CA ASP A 93 9.46 1.97 -6.25
C ASP A 93 8.56 3.09 -5.72
N ALA A 94 7.30 2.77 -5.37
CA ALA A 94 6.35 3.73 -4.83
C ALA A 94 6.80 4.31 -3.49
N SER A 95 7.48 3.51 -2.65
CA SER A 95 8.05 3.99 -1.38
C SER A 95 9.16 5.00 -1.61
N CYS A 96 10.05 4.74 -2.57
CA CYS A 96 11.08 5.69 -2.99
C CYS A 96 10.49 6.96 -3.59
N GLU A 97 9.48 6.82 -4.46
CA GLU A 97 8.78 7.95 -5.08
C GLU A 97 8.10 8.83 -4.03
N PHE A 98 7.43 8.22 -3.06
CA PHE A 98 6.79 8.94 -1.97
C PHE A 98 7.80 9.81 -1.20
N LEU A 99 8.91 9.22 -0.77
CA LEU A 99 9.95 9.94 -0.02
C LEU A 99 10.52 11.12 -0.81
N LYS A 100 10.75 10.93 -2.12
CA LYS A 100 11.18 12.01 -3.01
C LYS A 100 10.10 13.09 -3.17
N SER A 101 8.85 12.68 -3.35
CA SER A 101 7.72 13.60 -3.59
C SER A 101 7.42 14.49 -2.40
N VAL A 102 7.63 14.02 -1.17
CA VAL A 102 7.44 14.81 0.06
C VAL A 102 8.71 15.53 0.51
N GLU A 103 9.78 15.47 -0.29
CA GLU A 103 11.09 16.04 0.05
C GLU A 103 11.56 15.57 1.43
N ALA A 104 11.39 14.28 1.71
CA ALA A 104 11.68 13.70 3.03
C ALA A 104 13.15 14.02 3.42
N PRO A 105 13.38 14.68 4.57
CA PRO A 105 14.71 15.10 4.94
C PRO A 105 15.58 13.88 5.28
N VAL A 106 16.68 13.71 4.55
CA VAL A 106 17.74 12.75 4.88
C VAL A 106 18.81 13.49 5.68
N SER A 107 18.66 13.52 6.99
CA SER A 107 19.54 14.26 7.90
C SER A 107 20.55 13.33 8.61
N PRO A 108 21.81 13.76 8.78
CA PRO A 108 22.79 13.00 9.55
C PRO A 108 22.46 13.02 11.05
N LEU A 109 22.91 11.97 11.75
CA LEU A 109 23.00 11.96 13.21
C LEU A 109 24.04 12.98 13.69
N LYS A 110 24.08 13.24 15.00
CA LYS A 110 25.04 14.16 15.63
C LYS A 110 26.51 13.88 15.29
N MET A 111 26.84 12.65 14.89
CA MET A 111 28.18 12.20 14.50
C MET A 111 28.48 12.35 13.00
N GLY A 112 27.59 12.99 12.22
CA GLY A 112 27.78 13.25 10.79
C GLY A 112 27.36 12.13 9.83
N HIS A 113 26.93 10.97 10.34
CA HIS A 113 26.52 9.83 9.52
C HIS A 113 24.99 9.73 9.40
N VAL A 114 24.50 9.37 8.21
CA VAL A 114 23.08 9.04 8.00
C VAL A 114 22.85 7.59 8.43
N ALA A 115 21.83 7.37 9.25
CA ALA A 115 21.43 6.01 9.61
C ALA A 115 20.89 5.30 8.37
N LEU A 116 21.56 4.23 7.98
CA LEU A 116 21.10 3.33 6.93
C LEU A 116 20.49 2.12 7.60
N ASP A 117 19.20 1.91 7.38
CA ASP A 117 18.52 0.67 7.77
C ASP A 117 18.74 -0.35 6.66
N MET A 118 19.49 -1.41 6.96
CA MET A 118 19.73 -2.54 6.04
C MET A 118 19.16 -3.80 6.71
N ASP A 119 18.00 -4.24 6.25
CA ASP A 119 17.51 -5.57 6.58
C ASP A 119 18.32 -6.62 5.81
N VAL A 120 18.81 -7.64 6.52
CA VAL A 120 19.51 -8.78 5.91
C VAL A 120 18.44 -9.81 5.52
N PHE A 121 18.34 -10.10 4.22
CA PHE A 121 17.42 -11.10 3.66
C PHE A 121 17.79 -12.53 4.04
#